data_AF-A0A5R2N814-F1
#
_entry.id   AF-A0A5R2N814-F1
#
_cell.length_a   1.000
_cell.length_b   1.000
_cell.length_c   1.000
_cell.angle_alpha   90.00
_cell.angle_beta   90.00
_cell.angle_gamma   90.00
#
_symmetry.space_group_name_H-M   'P 1'
#
loop_
_entity.id
_entity.type
_entity.pdbx_description
1 polymer ?
#
loop_
_entity_poly.entity_id
_entity_poly.type
_entity_poly.pdbx_seq_one_letter_code
_entity_poly.pdbx_strand_id
1 'polypeptide(L)'
;EGTLAKAFGTLGGYITGTSAVIDAVRSYAPGFIFTTALPPAIAAAATTSIRHLKRSQAERDAQQQQAGRTKQILSAAGLPVMESPTHIVPVLVGDPELCKMASDRLLGVHGIYIQPINYPTVPRGTERLRITPTPFHSDALIAELQDALVETWDALGIPYGSAGRPAVAKSDRIIPLLVQKSGG
;
A
#
# COMPACT_ATOMS: atom_id res chain seq x y z
N GLU A 1 7.97 8.95 -17.62
CA GLU A 1 8.59 7.62 -17.43
C GLU A 1 7.55 6.62 -16.95
N GLY A 2 7.86 5.33 -17.00
CA GLY A 2 7.09 4.25 -16.39
C GLY A 2 8.02 3.20 -15.77
N THR A 3 7.45 2.27 -15.01
CA THR A 3 8.19 1.22 -14.30
C THR A 3 7.68 -0.17 -14.64
N LEU A 4 8.61 -1.13 -14.75
CA LEU A 4 8.33 -2.55 -14.91
C LEU A 4 8.22 -3.29 -13.56
N ALA A 5 8.57 -2.62 -12.46
CA ALA A 5 8.69 -3.23 -11.14
C ALA A 5 7.42 -3.22 -10.28
N LYS A 6 6.26 -2.88 -10.87
CA LYS A 6 4.97 -2.82 -10.15
C LYS A 6 3.95 -3.76 -10.79
N ALA A 7 2.94 -3.23 -11.46
CA ALA A 7 1.90 -4.03 -12.10
C ALA A 7 2.44 -5.08 -13.08
N PHE A 8 3.59 -4.82 -13.72
CA PHE A 8 4.22 -5.79 -14.62
C PHE A 8 5.00 -6.90 -13.90
N GLY A 9 5.29 -6.76 -12.61
CA GLY A 9 5.88 -7.83 -11.77
C GLY A 9 7.34 -8.18 -12.07
N THR A 10 8.09 -7.28 -12.71
CA THR A 10 9.50 -7.54 -13.06
C THR A 10 10.43 -6.45 -12.52
N LEU A 11 11.41 -5.98 -13.29
CA LEU A 11 12.37 -4.96 -12.88
C LEU A 11 12.73 -4.08 -14.08
N GLY A 12 12.91 -2.78 -13.83
CA GLY A 12 13.34 -1.80 -14.83
C GLY A 12 12.45 -0.56 -14.89
N GLY A 13 12.96 0.45 -15.59
CA GLY A 13 12.27 1.68 -15.93
C GLY A 13 12.31 1.93 -17.43
N TYR A 14 11.39 2.74 -17.94
CA TYR A 14 11.36 3.11 -19.35
C TYR A 14 10.80 4.52 -19.55
N ILE A 15 11.11 5.11 -20.69
CA ILE A 15 10.46 6.32 -21.19
C ILE A 15 9.83 6.04 -22.55
N THR A 16 8.80 6.80 -22.91
CA THR A 16 8.20 6.80 -24.25
C THR A 16 8.13 8.24 -24.73
N GLY A 17 8.24 8.45 -26.03
CA GLY A 17 8.31 9.79 -26.62
C GLY A 17 8.51 9.71 -28.13
N THR A 18 8.72 10.86 -28.75
CA THR A 18 9.07 10.93 -30.17
C THR A 18 10.44 10.31 -30.42
N SER A 19 10.71 9.85 -31.64
CA SER A 19 12.00 9.26 -32.00
C SER A 19 13.16 10.20 -31.69
N ALA A 20 13.02 11.51 -31.95
CA ALA A 20 14.05 12.50 -31.66
C ALA A 20 14.37 12.60 -30.15
N VAL A 21 13.35 12.57 -29.29
CA VAL A 21 13.54 12.61 -27.82
C VAL A 21 14.20 11.33 -27.33
N ILE A 22 13.72 10.17 -27.77
CA ILE A 22 14.29 8.88 -27.36
C ILE A 22 15.74 8.77 -27.85
N ASP A 23 16.04 9.24 -29.06
CA ASP A 23 17.39 9.17 -29.62
C ASP A 23 18.37 10.11 -28.91
N ALA A 24 17.91 11.31 -28.53
CA ALA A 24 18.69 12.22 -27.70
C ALA A 24 19.00 11.58 -26.32
N VAL A 25 18.01 11.02 -25.62
CA VAL A 25 18.25 10.36 -24.33
C VAL A 25 19.20 9.16 -24.49
N ARG A 26 18.98 8.33 -25.51
CA ARG A 26 19.84 7.17 -25.84
C ARG A 26 21.29 7.58 -26.10
N SER A 27 21.52 8.75 -26.69
CA SER A 27 22.84 9.22 -27.11
C SER A 27 23.57 10.05 -26.05
N TYR A 28 22.85 10.69 -25.12
CA TYR A 28 23.44 11.66 -24.18
C TYR A 28 23.25 11.33 -22.70
N ALA A 29 22.32 10.44 -22.31
CA ALA A 29 22.08 10.17 -20.89
C ALA A 29 23.14 9.22 -20.31
N PRO A 30 24.04 9.67 -19.40
CA PRO A 30 25.09 8.82 -18.87
C PRO A 30 24.54 7.65 -18.05
N GLY A 31 23.41 7.85 -17.35
CA GLY A 31 22.72 6.78 -16.62
C GLY A 31 22.11 5.69 -17.50
N PHE A 32 21.99 5.92 -18.82
CA PHE A 32 21.61 4.90 -19.80
C PHE A 32 22.83 4.22 -20.43
N ILE A 33 23.88 4.99 -20.76
CA ILE A 33 25.04 4.51 -21.51
C ILE A 33 26.03 3.75 -20.63
N PHE A 34 26.32 4.26 -19.44
CA PHE A 34 27.39 3.77 -18.57
C PHE A 34 26.86 2.88 -17.44
N THR A 35 26.00 1.93 -17.80
CA THR A 35 25.45 0.93 -16.88
C THR A 35 25.20 -0.40 -17.60
N THR A 36 25.20 -1.50 -16.87
CA THR A 36 24.93 -2.83 -17.44
C THR A 36 23.47 -2.93 -17.87
N ALA A 37 23.24 -3.48 -19.07
CA ALA A 37 21.89 -3.70 -19.57
C ALA A 37 21.08 -4.66 -18.69
N LEU A 38 19.75 -4.52 -18.73
CA LEU A 38 18.83 -5.41 -18.03
C LEU A 38 19.05 -6.87 -18.48
N PRO A 39 19.09 -7.87 -17.57
CA PRO A 39 19.25 -9.26 -17.95
C PRO A 39 18.17 -9.71 -18.96
N PRO A 40 18.53 -10.46 -20.03
CA PRO A 40 17.59 -10.87 -21.07
C PRO A 40 16.35 -11.60 -20.55
N ALA A 41 16.51 -12.43 -19.51
CA ALA A 41 15.38 -13.14 -18.88
C ALA A 41 14.33 -12.18 -18.27
N ILE A 42 14.78 -11.09 -17.65
CA ILE A 42 13.88 -10.07 -17.09
C ILE A 42 13.18 -9.29 -18.20
N ALA A 43 13.90 -8.95 -19.27
CA ALA A 43 13.30 -8.29 -20.44
C ALA A 43 12.23 -9.17 -21.11
N ALA A 44 12.47 -10.48 -21.21
CA ALA A 44 11.50 -11.45 -21.73
C ALA A 44 10.25 -11.54 -20.83
N ALA A 45 10.43 -11.67 -19.51
CA ALA A 45 9.32 -11.69 -18.56
C ALA A 45 8.48 -10.40 -18.62
N ALA A 46 9.13 -9.23 -18.66
CA ALA A 46 8.46 -7.94 -18.78
C ALA A 46 7.64 -7.85 -20.07
N THR A 47 8.22 -8.30 -21.18
CA THR A 47 7.55 -8.32 -22.49
C THR A 47 6.30 -9.20 -22.46
N THR A 48 6.37 -10.38 -21.84
CA THR A 48 5.21 -11.28 -21.68
C THR A 48 4.12 -10.63 -20.83
N SER A 49 4.49 -10.04 -19.68
CA SER A 49 3.57 -9.34 -18.78
C SER A 49 2.86 -8.17 -19.49
N ILE A 50 3.62 -7.34 -20.22
CA ILE A 50 3.05 -6.23 -21.02
C ILE A 50 2.07 -6.75 -22.07
N ARG A 51 2.44 -7.80 -22.83
CA ARG A 51 1.55 -8.36 -23.87
C ARG A 51 0.24 -8.88 -23.30
N HIS A 52 0.31 -9.55 -22.14
CA HIS A 52 -0.86 -10.04 -21.43
C HIS A 52 -1.76 -8.88 -20.96
N LEU A 53 -1.21 -7.94 -20.18
CA LEU A 53 -1.98 -6.84 -19.60
C LEU A 53 -2.49 -5.82 -20.62
N LYS A 54 -1.89 -5.76 -21.82
CA LYS A 54 -2.44 -4.99 -22.95
C LYS A 54 -3.76 -5.54 -23.48
N ARG A 55 -4.06 -6.83 -23.25
CA ARG A 55 -5.24 -7.52 -23.77
C ARG A 55 -6.25 -7.86 -22.67
N SER A 56 -5.76 -8.30 -21.51
CA SER A 56 -6.61 -8.64 -20.37
C SER A 56 -7.01 -7.40 -19.59
N GLN A 57 -8.29 -7.33 -19.23
CA GLN A 57 -8.87 -6.32 -18.34
C GLN A 57 -9.24 -6.92 -16.97
N ALA A 58 -9.29 -8.25 -16.85
CA ALA A 58 -9.76 -8.96 -15.66
C ALA A 58 -8.99 -8.59 -14.38
N GLU A 59 -7.66 -8.48 -14.46
CA GLU A 59 -6.83 -8.11 -13.31
C GLU A 59 -7.10 -6.69 -12.83
N ARG A 60 -7.33 -5.75 -13.77
CA ARG A 60 -7.63 -4.36 -13.44
C ARG A 60 -9.01 -4.24 -12.79
N ASP A 61 -10.01 -4.89 -13.36
CA ASP A 61 -11.38 -4.82 -12.82
C ASP A 61 -11.45 -5.46 -11.43
N ALA A 62 -10.83 -6.63 -11.25
CA ALA A 62 -10.74 -7.28 -9.95
C ALA A 62 -9.95 -6.44 -8.93
N GLN A 63 -8.87 -5.78 -9.34
CA GLN A 63 -8.11 -4.88 -8.45
C GLN A 63 -8.97 -3.69 -8.01
N GLN A 64 -9.69 -3.06 -8.95
CA GLN A 64 -10.55 -1.91 -8.63
C GLN A 64 -11.71 -2.32 -7.73
N GLN A 65 -12.31 -3.50 -7.96
CA GLN A 65 -13.32 -4.07 -7.09
C GLN A 65 -12.78 -4.25 -5.67
N GLN A 66 -11.63 -4.90 -5.51
CA GLN A 66 -11.06 -5.14 -4.17
C GLN A 66 -10.63 -3.84 -3.49
N ALA A 67 -10.02 -2.89 -4.21
CA ALA A 67 -9.68 -1.59 -3.65
C ALA A 67 -10.92 -0.80 -3.20
N GLY A 68 -12.00 -0.83 -3.99
CA GLY A 68 -13.28 -0.21 -3.63
C GLY A 68 -13.91 -0.87 -2.40
N ARG A 69 -13.91 -2.20 -2.35
CA ARG A 69 -14.43 -2.99 -1.23
C ARG A 69 -13.66 -2.71 0.06
N THR A 70 -12.32 -2.69 0.00
CA THR A 70 -11.49 -2.34 1.16
C THR A 70 -11.80 -0.93 1.66
N LYS A 71 -11.90 0.08 0.79
CA LYS A 71 -12.28 1.44 1.22
C LYS A 71 -13.63 1.45 1.93
N GLN A 72 -14.64 0.81 1.34
CA GLN A 72 -15.99 0.76 1.92
C GLN A 72 -15.99 0.11 3.30
N ILE A 73 -15.35 -1.05 3.44
CA ILE A 73 -15.30 -1.81 4.70
C ILE A 73 -14.57 -1.02 5.79
N LEU A 74 -13.37 -0.50 5.49
CA LEU A 74 -12.57 0.23 6.47
C LEU A 74 -13.24 1.55 6.88
N SER A 75 -13.82 2.30 5.92
CA SER A 75 -14.58 3.52 6.21
C SER A 75 -15.83 3.22 7.04
N ALA A 76 -16.55 2.13 6.75
CA ALA A 76 -17.72 1.72 7.53
C ALA A 76 -17.36 1.34 8.97
N ALA A 77 -16.14 0.85 9.22
CA ALA A 77 -15.61 0.62 10.56
C ALA A 77 -15.18 1.90 11.30
N GLY A 78 -15.31 3.07 10.67
CA GLY A 78 -14.94 4.37 11.23
C GLY A 78 -13.45 4.72 11.06
N LEU A 79 -12.65 3.88 10.41
CA LEU A 79 -11.24 4.16 10.21
C LEU A 79 -11.07 5.40 9.29
N PRO A 80 -10.05 6.24 9.52
CA PRO A 80 -9.82 7.47 8.75
C PRO A 80 -9.22 7.20 7.36
N VAL A 81 -9.98 6.50 6.52
CA VAL A 81 -9.63 6.24 5.11
C VAL A 81 -9.69 7.55 4.34
N MET A 82 -8.60 7.90 3.68
CA MET A 82 -8.52 9.10 2.85
C MET A 82 -9.18 8.86 1.49
N GLU A 83 -9.93 9.84 1.00
CA GLU A 83 -10.52 9.78 -0.33
C GLU A 83 -9.44 9.64 -1.42
N SER A 84 -9.67 8.73 -2.36
CA SER A 84 -8.75 8.45 -3.46
C SER A 84 -9.53 7.77 -4.59
N PRO A 85 -9.43 8.25 -5.84
CA PRO A 85 -10.02 7.57 -7.00
C PRO A 85 -9.16 6.39 -7.50
N THR A 86 -8.02 6.09 -6.86
CA THR A 86 -7.05 5.08 -7.32
C THR A 86 -7.20 3.75 -6.56
N HIS A 87 -6.43 2.73 -6.93
CA HIS A 87 -6.39 1.43 -6.23
C HIS A 87 -5.68 1.49 -4.85
N ILE A 88 -5.08 2.63 -4.48
CA ILE A 88 -4.41 2.81 -3.20
C ILE A 88 -5.45 3.21 -2.15
N VAL A 89 -5.37 2.58 -0.96
CA VAL A 89 -6.23 2.84 0.20
C VAL A 89 -5.36 3.42 1.33
N PRO A 90 -5.28 4.75 1.46
CA PRO A 90 -4.51 5.39 2.52
C PRO A 90 -5.37 5.47 3.79
N VAL A 91 -4.84 5.03 4.93
CA VAL A 91 -5.47 5.19 6.25
C VAL A 91 -4.64 6.15 7.08
N LEU A 92 -5.18 7.32 7.38
CA LEU A 92 -4.48 8.39 8.08
C LEU A 92 -4.17 7.98 9.53
N VAL A 93 -2.96 8.25 9.99
CA VAL A 93 -2.57 8.14 11.40
C VAL A 93 -2.21 9.51 11.95
N GLY A 94 -1.52 10.35 11.16
CA GLY A 94 -1.21 11.75 11.50
C GLY A 94 -0.06 11.94 12.50
N ASP A 95 0.57 10.85 12.94
CA ASP A 95 1.73 10.87 13.81
C ASP A 95 2.72 9.77 13.41
N PRO A 96 4.02 10.06 13.28
CA PRO A 96 5.02 9.09 12.79
C PRO A 96 5.32 7.96 13.77
N GLU A 97 5.25 8.20 15.08
CA GLU A 97 5.49 7.19 16.11
C GLU A 97 4.32 6.22 16.19
N LEU A 98 3.09 6.74 16.27
CA LEU A 98 1.87 5.94 16.22
C LEU A 98 1.76 5.15 14.91
N CYS A 99 2.15 5.75 13.77
CA CYS A 99 2.09 5.05 12.49
C CYS A 99 3.06 3.86 12.46
N LYS A 100 4.27 4.02 13.03
CA LYS A 100 5.22 2.92 13.18
C LYS A 100 4.69 1.86 14.14
N MET A 101 4.19 2.25 15.31
CA MET A 101 3.64 1.34 16.31
C MET A 101 2.45 0.53 15.77
N ALA A 102 1.59 1.16 14.97
CA ALA A 102 0.49 0.49 14.31
C ALA A 102 0.98 -0.58 13.33
N SER A 103 1.96 -0.26 12.49
CA SER A 103 2.60 -1.25 11.60
C SER A 103 3.24 -2.40 12.38
N ASP A 104 4.01 -2.09 13.42
CA ASP A 104 4.70 -3.09 14.23
C ASP A 104 3.71 -4.02 14.93
N ARG A 105 2.59 -3.47 15.42
CA ARG A 105 1.51 -4.26 16.04
C ARG A 105 0.78 -5.13 15.02
N LEU A 106 0.40 -4.57 13.87
CA LEU A 106 -0.21 -5.32 12.77
C LEU A 106 0.65 -6.53 12.39
N LEU A 107 1.97 -6.34 12.30
CA LEU A 107 2.89 -7.43 11.98
C LEU A 107 3.03 -8.42 13.15
N GLY A 108 3.30 -7.93 14.36
CA GLY A 108 3.67 -8.76 15.51
C GLY A 108 2.49 -9.51 16.16
N VAL A 109 1.29 -8.92 16.15
CA VAL A 109 0.09 -9.49 16.78
C VAL A 109 -0.82 -10.15 15.77
N HIS A 110 -1.00 -9.51 14.60
CA HIS A 110 -1.98 -9.95 13.60
C HIS A 110 -1.34 -10.66 12.40
N GLY A 111 -0.01 -10.68 12.28
CA GLY A 111 0.68 -11.27 11.13
C GLY A 111 0.47 -10.48 9.82
N ILE A 112 0.03 -9.22 9.90
CA ILE A 112 -0.29 -8.37 8.77
C ILE A 112 0.83 -7.35 8.55
N TYR A 113 1.49 -7.42 7.41
CA TYR A 113 2.53 -6.45 7.05
C TYR A 113 1.96 -5.28 6.25
N ILE A 114 1.99 -4.08 6.83
CA ILE A 114 1.67 -2.82 6.14
C ILE A 114 2.72 -1.77 6.49
N GLN A 115 3.49 -1.33 5.50
CA GLN A 115 4.55 -0.33 5.72
C GLN A 115 3.96 1.04 6.14
N PRO A 116 4.46 1.67 7.22
CA PRO A 116 4.11 3.02 7.59
C PRO A 116 4.79 4.01 6.64
N ILE A 117 4.04 5.01 6.18
CA ILE A 117 4.53 6.05 5.29
C ILE A 117 4.65 7.36 6.08
N ASN A 118 5.89 7.76 6.33
CA ASN A 118 6.25 8.95 7.09
C ASN A 118 7.04 9.96 6.22
N TYR A 119 7.38 11.11 6.79
CA TYR A 119 8.34 12.05 6.20
C TYR A 119 9.66 11.37 5.83
N PRO A 120 10.30 11.68 4.67
CA PRO A 120 9.95 12.72 3.69
C PRO A 120 8.95 12.27 2.60
N THR A 121 8.45 11.05 2.66
CA THR A 121 7.56 10.50 1.61
C THR A 121 6.19 11.21 1.61
N VAL A 122 5.73 11.62 2.79
CA VAL A 122 4.53 12.45 2.98
C VAL A 122 4.84 13.63 3.90
N PRO A 123 4.11 14.75 3.80
CA PRO A 123 4.23 15.85 4.76
C PRO A 123 3.99 15.39 6.20
N ARG A 124 4.68 16.03 7.15
CA ARG A 124 4.47 15.81 8.59
C ARG A 124 3.03 16.08 8.98
N GLY A 125 2.48 15.29 9.90
CA GLY A 125 1.07 15.34 10.31
C GLY A 125 0.12 14.64 9.32
N THR A 126 0.65 14.02 8.27
CA THR A 126 -0.13 13.25 7.28
C THR A 126 0.38 11.82 7.12
N GLU A 127 1.08 11.33 8.14
CA GLU A 127 1.57 9.96 8.25
C GLU A 127 0.41 8.98 8.13
N ARG A 128 0.62 7.88 7.41
CA ARG A 128 -0.47 6.97 7.03
C ARG A 128 0.02 5.57 6.76
N LEU A 129 -0.87 4.61 6.96
CA LEU A 129 -0.71 3.26 6.42
C LEU A 129 -1.15 3.26 4.95
N ARG A 130 -0.32 2.72 4.06
CA ARG A 130 -0.62 2.65 2.62
C ARG A 130 -0.97 1.23 2.24
N ILE A 131 -2.26 0.94 2.21
CA ILE A 131 -2.79 -0.38 1.84
C ILE A 131 -2.96 -0.43 0.31
N THR A 132 -2.53 -1.52 -0.31
CA THR A 132 -2.62 -1.74 -1.76
C THR A 132 -3.23 -3.12 -2.05
N PRO A 133 -4.56 -3.26 -1.96
CA PRO A 133 -5.22 -4.53 -2.24
C PRO A 133 -4.93 -4.98 -3.67
N THR A 134 -4.77 -6.28 -3.84
CA THR A 134 -4.61 -6.94 -5.15
C THR A 134 -5.86 -7.77 -5.45
N PRO A 135 -6.04 -8.26 -6.68
CA PRO A 135 -7.13 -9.19 -7.01
C PRO A 135 -7.18 -10.45 -6.13
N PHE A 136 -6.08 -10.80 -5.46
CA PHE A 136 -5.95 -12.00 -4.64
C PHE A 136 -6.26 -11.78 -3.16
N HIS A 137 -6.52 -10.53 -2.74
CA HIS A 137 -7.01 -10.26 -1.39
C HIS A 137 -8.52 -10.47 -1.37
N SER A 138 -8.96 -11.61 -0.85
CA SER A 138 -10.37 -11.97 -0.77
C SER A 138 -11.13 -11.11 0.23
N ASP A 139 -12.46 -11.09 0.13
CA ASP A 139 -13.35 -10.44 1.08
C ASP A 139 -13.11 -10.89 2.53
N ALA A 140 -12.74 -12.16 2.74
CA ALA A 140 -12.39 -12.68 4.06
C ALA A 140 -11.11 -12.04 4.61
N LEU A 141 -10.06 -11.91 3.79
CA LEU A 141 -8.82 -11.24 4.18
C LEU A 141 -9.04 -9.74 4.45
N ILE A 142 -9.97 -9.11 3.71
CA ILE A 142 -10.32 -7.70 3.94
C ILE A 142 -11.09 -7.54 5.26
N ALA A 143 -11.98 -8.47 5.60
CA ALA A 143 -12.65 -8.47 6.90
C ALA A 143 -11.67 -8.71 8.06
N GLU A 144 -10.73 -9.63 7.91
CA GLU A 144 -9.65 -9.86 8.89
C GLU A 144 -8.78 -8.61 9.07
N LEU A 145 -8.43 -7.94 7.96
CA LEU A 145 -7.70 -6.66 7.99
C LEU A 145 -8.47 -5.57 8.73
N GLN A 146 -9.79 -5.47 8.53
CA GLN A 146 -10.63 -4.52 9.26
C GLN A 146 -10.53 -4.76 10.76
N ASP A 147 -10.73 -5.99 11.21
CA ASP A 147 -10.74 -6.32 12.63
C ASP A 147 -9.37 -6.08 13.28
N ALA A 148 -8.29 -6.43 12.59
CA ALA A 148 -6.92 -6.17 13.04
C ALA A 148 -6.61 -4.66 13.14
N LEU A 149 -7.06 -3.85 12.18
CA LEU A 149 -6.90 -2.40 12.21
C LEU A 149 -7.69 -1.76 13.35
N VAL A 150 -8.96 -2.15 13.53
CA VAL A 150 -9.81 -1.66 14.63
C VAL A 150 -9.17 -1.97 15.98
N GLU A 151 -8.72 -3.21 16.18
CA GLU A 151 -8.02 -3.61 17.40
C GLU A 151 -6.74 -2.79 17.62
N THR A 152 -5.95 -2.60 16.56
CA THR A 152 -4.71 -1.82 16.63
C THR A 152 -4.98 -0.35 16.96
N TRP A 153 -6.02 0.25 16.37
CA TRP A 153 -6.45 1.61 16.66
C TRP A 153 -6.85 1.77 18.13
N ASP A 154 -7.66 0.84 18.63
CA ASP A 154 -8.10 0.83 20.03
C ASP A 154 -6.92 0.67 20.99
N ALA A 155 -6.03 -0.30 20.74
CA ALA A 155 -4.90 -0.61 21.60
C ALA A 155 -3.90 0.55 21.70
N LEU A 156 -3.72 1.30 20.61
CA LEU A 156 -2.78 2.42 20.53
C LEU A 156 -3.44 3.79 20.81
N GLY A 157 -4.77 3.84 20.98
CA GLY A 157 -5.50 5.08 21.19
C GLY A 157 -5.46 6.02 19.98
N ILE A 158 -5.36 5.47 18.75
CA ILE A 158 -5.35 6.27 17.53
C ILE A 158 -6.77 6.77 17.26
N PRO A 159 -6.98 8.06 16.94
CA PRO A 159 -8.30 8.58 16.65
C PRO A 159 -8.90 7.94 15.39
N TYR A 160 -10.20 7.64 15.47
CA TYR A 160 -11.01 7.27 14.32
C TYR A 160 -11.31 8.51 13.45
N GLY A 161 -11.87 8.29 12.25
CA GLY A 161 -12.36 9.36 11.40
C GLY A 161 -13.52 10.14 12.03
N SER A 162 -13.92 11.24 11.39
CA SER A 162 -14.97 12.16 11.89
C SER A 162 -16.33 11.50 12.14
N ALA A 163 -16.62 10.37 11.50
CA ALA A 163 -17.84 9.58 11.73
C ALA A 163 -17.82 8.77 13.04
N GLY A 164 -16.66 8.66 13.70
CA GLY A 164 -16.46 7.84 14.90
C GLY A 164 -16.55 6.34 14.63
N ARG A 165 -16.27 5.53 15.65
CA ARG A 165 -16.44 4.07 15.61
C ARG A 165 -17.94 3.74 15.74
N PRO A 166 -18.55 2.98 14.82
CA PRO A 166 -19.89 2.44 15.03
C PRO A 166 -19.91 1.54 16.27
N ALA A 167 -21.05 1.45 16.97
CA ALA A 167 -21.20 0.52 18.09
C ALA A 167 -21.15 -0.94 17.58
N VAL A 168 -19.96 -1.53 17.51
CA VAL A 168 -19.74 -2.94 17.17
C VAL A 168 -19.53 -3.73 18.47
N ALA A 169 -20.14 -4.90 18.56
CA ALA A 169 -20.00 -5.82 19.70
C ALA A 169 -18.51 -6.10 19.99
N LYS A 170 -18.14 -6.03 21.26
CA LYS A 170 -16.75 -6.22 21.73
C LYS A 170 -16.17 -7.51 21.13
N SER A 171 -15.06 -7.37 20.42
CA SER A 171 -14.22 -8.51 20.05
C SER A 171 -13.37 -8.89 21.26
N ASP A 172 -13.40 -10.17 21.67
CA ASP A 172 -12.66 -10.70 22.82
C ASP A 172 -11.13 -10.74 22.62
N ARG A 173 -10.61 -10.18 21.52
CA ARG A 173 -9.19 -10.18 21.14
C ARG A 173 -8.45 -8.87 21.43
N ILE A 174 -8.91 -8.04 22.37
CA ILE A 174 -8.13 -6.89 22.82
C ILE A 174 -7.01 -7.40 23.73
N ILE A 175 -5.78 -7.48 23.23
CA ILE A 175 -4.61 -7.82 24.05
C ILE A 175 -4.07 -6.52 24.67
N PRO A 176 -4.19 -6.32 26.00
CA PRO A 176 -3.74 -5.09 26.65
C PRO A 176 -2.24 -4.87 26.47
N LEU A 177 -1.84 -3.61 26.37
CA LEU A 177 -0.44 -3.20 26.40
C LEU A 177 0.17 -3.54 27.77
N LEU A 178 1.03 -4.56 27.82
CA LEU A 178 1.99 -4.73 28.92
C LEU A 178 3.16 -3.77 28.66
N VAL A 179 2.98 -2.50 29.01
CA VAL A 179 4.12 -1.58 29.15
C VAL A 179 4.87 -2.01 30.40
N GLN A 180 6.00 -2.71 30.25
CA GLN A 180 7.00 -2.73 31.32
C GLN A 180 7.48 -1.29 31.49
N LYS A 181 7.05 -0.65 32.58
CA LYS A 181 7.72 0.55 33.09
C LYS A 181 9.17 0.16 33.35
N SER A 182 10.08 0.57 32.48
CA SER A 182 11.49 0.66 32.82
C SER A 182 11.60 1.71 33.93
N GLY A 183 11.72 1.24 35.16
CA GLY A 183 11.92 2.08 36.34
C GLY A 183 13.38 2.51 36.51
N GLY A 184 13.56 3.45 37.44
CA GLY A 184 14.84 3.71 38.13
C GLY A 184 15.67 4.80 37.50
#